data_AF-A0A2E8DRM1-F1
#
_entry.id   AF-A0A2E8DRM1-F1
#
_cell.length_a   1.000
_cell.length_b   1.000
_cell.length_c   1.000
_cell.angle_alpha   90.00
_cell.angle_beta   90.00
_cell.angle_gamma   90.00
#
_symmetry.space_group_name_H-M   'P 1'
#
loop_
_entity.id
_entity.type
_entity.pdbx_description
1 polymer ?
#
loop_
_entity_poly.entity_id
_entity_poly.type
_entity_poly.pdbx_seq_one_letter_code
_entity_poly.pdbx_strand_id
1 'polypeptide(L)'
;MSTETVPKSSLFVWWVTIVILFLSVLLGLFVFYLSKTHQFKADSGPAFIDVSNYPAEMQKKYHIFVNKCSRCHTLARPINSGFTAEQWPSYVQKMKLKTGSGLTDKTANQITDFLIFDANNRKSISNN
;
A
#
# COMPACT_ATOMS: atom_id res chain seq x y z
N MET A 1 -60.42 -23.93 -13.07
CA MET A 1 -59.13 -23.21 -13.13
C MET A 1 -59.22 -22.02 -12.18
N SER A 2 -58.98 -22.23 -10.89
CA SER A 2 -59.06 -21.19 -9.86
C SER A 2 -57.78 -20.37 -9.88
N THR A 3 -57.90 -19.08 -10.20
CA THR A 3 -56.79 -18.13 -10.12
C THR A 3 -56.53 -17.82 -8.65
N GLU A 4 -55.48 -18.41 -8.07
CA GLU A 4 -55.02 -18.00 -6.73
C GLU A 4 -54.49 -16.57 -6.79
N THR A 5 -55.23 -15.64 -6.22
CA THR A 5 -54.80 -14.25 -6.09
C THR A 5 -53.80 -14.16 -4.96
N VAL A 6 -52.53 -13.94 -5.29
CA VAL A 6 -51.46 -13.72 -4.30
C VAL A 6 -51.87 -12.56 -3.37
N PRO A 7 -51.88 -12.77 -2.03
CA PRO A 7 -52.31 -11.73 -1.10
C PRO A 7 -51.36 -10.53 -1.19
N LYS A 8 -51.91 -9.31 -1.22
CA LYS A 8 -51.14 -8.05 -1.35
C LYS A 8 -50.00 -7.91 -0.31
N SER A 9 -50.16 -8.50 0.88
CA SER A 9 -49.12 -8.56 1.91
C SER A 9 -47.90 -9.38 1.49
N SER A 10 -48.09 -10.46 0.71
CA SER A 10 -47.01 -11.26 0.14
C SER A 10 -46.22 -10.44 -0.88
N LEU A 11 -46.90 -9.72 -1.78
CA LEU A 11 -46.24 -8.83 -2.75
C LEU A 11 -45.43 -7.72 -2.08
N PHE A 12 -45.94 -7.15 -0.98
CA PHE A 12 -45.24 -6.14 -0.19
C PHE A 12 -43.97 -6.70 0.47
N VAL A 13 -44.03 -7.89 1.07
CA VAL A 13 -42.87 -8.55 1.70
C VAL A 13 -41.78 -8.85 0.66
N TRP A 14 -42.16 -9.41 -0.49
CA TRP A 14 -41.21 -9.68 -1.58
C TRP A 14 -40.57 -8.39 -2.10
N TRP A 15 -41.34 -7.33 -2.28
CA TRP A 15 -40.81 -6.03 -2.70
C TRP A 15 -39.82 -5.44 -1.68
N VAL A 16 -40.14 -5.50 -0.38
CA VAL A 16 -39.23 -5.03 0.69
C VAL A 16 -37.95 -5.86 0.71
N THR A 17 -38.02 -7.20 0.58
CA THR A 17 -36.81 -8.05 0.54
C THR A 17 -35.91 -7.74 -0.65
N ILE A 18 -36.48 -7.51 -1.84
CA ILE A 18 -35.72 -7.13 -3.05
C ILE A 18 -35.03 -5.79 -2.85
N VAL A 19 -35.73 -4.79 -2.28
CA VAL A 19 -35.14 -3.47 -2.00
C VAL A 19 -33.99 -3.60 -1.00
N ILE A 20 -34.15 -4.39 0.07
CA ILE A 20 -33.08 -4.61 1.06
C ILE A 20 -31.86 -5.29 0.44
N LEU A 21 -32.07 -6.34 -0.38
CA LEU A 21 -30.97 -7.02 -1.07
C LEU A 21 -30.25 -6.05 -2.02
N PHE A 22 -30.99 -5.27 -2.79
CA PHE A 22 -30.40 -4.28 -3.69
C PHE A 22 -29.62 -3.20 -2.92
N LEU A 23 -30.17 -2.65 -1.84
CA LEU A 23 -29.47 -1.69 -0.99
C LEU A 23 -28.23 -2.29 -0.34
N SER A 24 -28.25 -3.57 0.06
CA SER A 24 -27.08 -4.24 0.63
C SER A 24 -25.95 -4.42 -0.39
N VAL A 25 -26.30 -4.74 -1.65
CA VAL A 25 -25.34 -4.82 -2.76
C VAL A 25 -24.79 -3.44 -3.08
N LEU A 26 -25.64 -2.41 -3.18
CA LEU A 26 -25.19 -1.04 -3.41
C LEU A 26 -24.28 -0.53 -2.29
N LEU A 27 -24.60 -0.82 -1.03
CA LEU A 27 -23.77 -0.48 0.11
C LEU A 27 -22.42 -1.20 0.05
N GLY A 28 -22.41 -2.50 -0.30
CA GLY A 28 -21.18 -3.27 -0.50
C GLY A 28 -20.30 -2.68 -1.62
N LEU A 29 -20.89 -2.33 -2.76
CA LEU A 29 -20.19 -1.68 -3.87
C LEU A 29 -19.67 -0.29 -3.48
N PHE A 30 -20.43 0.48 -2.70
CA PHE A 30 -20.02 1.79 -2.20
C PHE A 30 -18.84 1.70 -1.23
N VAL A 31 -18.89 0.78 -0.26
CA VAL A 31 -17.76 0.52 0.67
C VAL A 31 -16.53 0.07 -0.11
N PHE A 32 -16.68 -0.81 -1.10
CA PHE A 32 -15.58 -1.24 -1.96
C PHE A 32 -14.99 -0.07 -2.77
N TYR A 33 -15.84 0.79 -3.33
CA TYR A 33 -15.40 1.99 -4.05
C TYR A 33 -14.61 2.95 -3.16
N LEU A 34 -15.07 3.20 -1.93
CA LEU A 34 -14.35 4.05 -0.96
C LEU A 34 -12.97 3.50 -0.59
N SER A 35 -12.80 2.17 -0.51
CA SER A 35 -11.52 1.54 -0.17
C SER A 35 -10.37 1.86 -1.15
N LYS A 36 -10.69 2.24 -2.40
CA LYS A 36 -9.71 2.54 -3.45
C LYS A 36 -9.06 3.92 -3.32
N THR A 37 -9.60 4.82 -2.49
CA THR A 37 -9.25 6.26 -2.52
C THR A 37 -7.90 6.63 -1.88
N HIS A 38 -7.17 5.69 -1.26
CA HIS A 38 -5.95 5.98 -0.51
C HIS A 38 -4.68 5.26 -1.01
N GLN A 39 -4.67 4.72 -2.24
CA GLN A 39 -3.48 4.05 -2.77
C GLN A 39 -2.48 5.05 -3.38
N PHE A 40 -1.23 4.98 -2.94
CA PHE A 40 -0.16 5.78 -3.55
C PHE A 40 0.22 5.11 -4.87
N LYS A 41 0.46 5.90 -5.94
CA LYS A 41 0.87 5.35 -7.24
C LYS A 41 2.08 4.41 -7.15
N ALA A 42 3.01 4.72 -6.25
CA ALA A 42 4.20 3.91 -5.98
C ALA A 42 3.89 2.51 -5.42
N ASP A 43 2.72 2.31 -4.80
CA ASP A 43 2.32 1.02 -4.22
C ASP A 43 2.01 -0.03 -5.29
N SER A 44 1.80 0.37 -6.55
CA SER A 44 1.53 -0.53 -7.68
C SER A 44 2.78 -1.15 -8.31
N GLY A 45 3.98 -0.69 -7.94
CA GLY A 45 5.24 -1.24 -8.46
C GLY A 45 5.76 -2.43 -7.63
N PRO A 46 6.92 -2.99 -8.00
CA PRO A 46 7.54 -4.08 -7.27
C PRO A 46 7.84 -3.69 -5.82
N ALA A 47 7.60 -4.62 -4.89
CA ALA A 47 7.88 -4.46 -3.45
C ALA A 47 9.21 -5.07 -3.02
N PHE A 48 10.02 -5.55 -3.97
CA PHE A 48 11.32 -6.17 -3.76
C PHE A 48 12.26 -5.76 -4.89
N ILE A 49 13.56 -5.76 -4.62
CA ILE A 49 14.61 -5.53 -5.60
C ILE A 49 15.74 -6.53 -5.37
N ASP A 50 16.41 -6.95 -6.44
CA ASP A 50 17.63 -7.75 -6.30
C ASP A 50 18.82 -6.85 -5.95
N VAL A 51 19.49 -7.16 -4.84
CA VAL A 51 20.67 -6.44 -4.33
C VAL A 51 21.92 -7.30 -4.34
N SER A 52 21.89 -8.47 -5.00
CA SER A 52 23.00 -9.43 -5.04
C SER A 52 24.33 -8.81 -5.52
N ASN A 53 24.25 -7.83 -6.43
CA ASN A 53 25.41 -7.11 -6.97
C ASN A 53 25.82 -5.87 -6.16
N TYR A 54 25.13 -5.56 -5.05
CA TYR A 54 25.47 -4.38 -4.23
C TYR A 54 26.65 -4.67 -3.30
N PRO A 55 27.39 -3.65 -2.84
CA PRO A 55 28.39 -3.83 -1.79
C PRO A 55 27.77 -4.50 -0.55
N ALA A 56 28.54 -5.35 0.15
CA ALA A 56 28.05 -6.12 1.29
C ALA A 56 27.39 -5.24 2.38
N GLU A 57 27.91 -4.03 2.60
CA GLU A 57 27.31 -3.08 3.53
C GLU A 57 25.92 -2.58 3.08
N MET A 58 25.69 -2.42 1.77
CA MET A 58 24.38 -2.04 1.25
C MET A 58 23.38 -3.21 1.30
N GLN A 59 23.84 -4.44 1.11
CA GLN A 59 23.01 -5.62 1.32
C GLN A 59 22.54 -5.72 2.78
N LYS A 60 23.44 -5.48 3.76
CA LYS A 60 23.06 -5.41 5.18
C LYS A 60 22.01 -4.32 5.45
N LYS A 61 22.21 -3.12 4.91
CA LYS A 61 21.26 -2.00 5.06
C LYS A 61 19.93 -2.28 4.38
N TYR A 62 19.93 -3.00 3.25
CA TYR A 62 18.71 -3.48 2.60
C TYR A 62 17.88 -4.38 3.52
N HIS A 63 18.51 -5.33 4.22
CA HIS A 63 17.79 -6.16 5.20
C HIS A 63 17.17 -5.33 6.33
N ILE A 64 17.86 -4.29 6.82
CA ILE A 64 17.31 -3.38 7.82
C ILE A 64 16.11 -2.63 7.26
N PHE A 65 16.22 -2.11 6.03
CA PHE A 65 15.14 -1.45 5.31
C PHE A 65 13.91 -2.35 5.15
N VAL A 66 14.08 -3.59 4.64
CA VAL A 66 12.99 -4.56 4.48
C VAL A 66 12.31 -4.84 5.81
N ASN A 67 13.09 -5.11 6.87
CA ASN A 67 12.55 -5.47 8.18
C ASN A 67 11.83 -4.31 8.88
N LYS A 68 12.27 -3.07 8.68
CA LYS A 68 11.70 -1.90 9.37
C LYS A 68 10.57 -1.23 8.58
N CYS A 69 10.73 -1.05 7.28
CA CYS A 69 9.80 -0.29 6.46
C CYS A 69 8.58 -1.09 5.99
N SER A 70 8.61 -2.42 6.03
CA SER A 70 7.45 -3.28 5.70
C SER A 70 6.39 -3.34 6.81
N ARG A 71 6.69 -2.82 8.00
CA ARG A 71 5.83 -2.96 9.20
C ARG A 71 4.50 -2.21 9.11
N CYS A 72 4.41 -1.17 8.29
CA CYS A 72 3.25 -0.27 8.25
C CYS A 72 2.61 -0.16 6.88
N HIS A 73 3.37 -0.41 5.80
CA HIS A 73 2.88 -0.41 4.42
C HIS A 73 3.85 -1.20 3.52
N THR A 74 3.47 -1.40 2.26
CA THR A 74 4.32 -2.05 1.26
C THR A 74 5.64 -1.31 1.05
N LEU A 75 6.71 -2.08 0.80
CA LEU A 75 8.02 -1.56 0.40
C LEU A 75 8.03 -0.97 -1.01
N ALA A 76 6.99 -1.25 -1.81
CA ALA A 76 6.81 -0.64 -3.12
C ALA A 76 6.81 0.89 -3.03
N ARG A 77 6.31 1.46 -1.92
CA ARG A 77 6.24 2.91 -1.73
C ARG A 77 7.61 3.60 -1.80
N PRO A 78 8.59 3.24 -0.97
CA PRO A 78 9.94 3.79 -1.10
C PRO A 78 10.66 3.31 -2.38
N ILE A 79 10.53 2.04 -2.78
CA ILE A 79 11.23 1.47 -3.96
C ILE A 79 10.85 2.19 -5.26
N ASN A 80 9.58 2.56 -5.41
CA ASN A 80 9.05 3.18 -6.64
C ASN A 80 8.85 4.69 -6.48
N SER A 81 9.38 5.29 -5.41
CA SER A 81 9.31 6.74 -5.22
C SER A 81 10.26 7.47 -6.19
N GLY A 82 9.88 8.69 -6.56
CA GLY A 82 10.73 9.58 -7.35
C GLY A 82 11.70 10.42 -6.52
N PHE A 83 11.96 10.06 -5.26
CA PHE A 83 12.74 10.92 -4.37
C PHE A 83 14.21 11.04 -4.77
N THR A 84 14.74 12.25 -4.59
CA THR A 84 16.17 12.55 -4.76
C THR A 84 16.95 12.24 -3.49
N ALA A 85 18.29 12.25 -3.60
CA ALA A 85 19.17 12.00 -2.48
C ALA A 85 18.93 12.98 -1.30
N GLU A 86 18.62 14.23 -1.61
CA GLU A 86 18.37 15.31 -0.65
C GLU A 86 17.01 15.17 0.04
N GLN A 87 16.04 14.49 -0.60
CA GLN A 87 14.69 14.31 -0.07
C GLN A 87 14.58 13.14 0.91
N TRP A 88 15.41 12.10 0.73
CA TRP A 88 15.37 10.89 1.54
C TRP A 88 15.51 11.12 3.05
N PRO A 89 16.49 11.91 3.55
CA PRO A 89 16.65 12.14 4.98
C PRO A 89 15.38 12.69 5.63
N SER A 90 14.77 13.70 5.01
CA SER A 90 13.52 14.30 5.50
C SER A 90 12.36 13.31 5.46
N TYR A 91 12.27 12.48 4.42
CA TYR A 91 11.19 11.51 4.28
C TYR A 91 11.28 10.38 5.31
N VAL A 92 12.46 9.79 5.48
CA VAL A 92 12.68 8.74 6.49
C VAL A 92 12.44 9.29 7.90
N GLN A 93 12.82 10.54 8.16
CA GLN A 93 12.52 11.20 9.44
C GLN A 93 11.01 11.31 9.70
N LYS A 94 10.20 11.61 8.68
CA LYS A 94 8.73 11.61 8.82
C LYS A 94 8.19 10.23 9.21
N MET A 95 8.77 9.15 8.69
CA MET A 95 8.38 7.78 9.05
C MET A 95 8.84 7.41 10.46
N LYS A 96 10.04 7.85 10.86
CA LYS A 96 10.55 7.70 12.23
C LYS A 96 9.60 8.30 13.26
N LEU A 97 9.06 9.49 12.98
CA LEU A 97 8.15 10.21 13.87
C LEU A 97 6.75 9.60 13.97
N LYS A 98 6.40 8.59 13.16
CA LYS A 98 5.11 7.90 13.27
C LYS A 98 5.07 7.02 14.52
N THR A 99 3.96 7.08 15.25
CA THR A 99 3.71 6.22 16.42
C THR A 99 3.90 4.75 16.03
N GLY A 100 4.67 4.01 16.82
CA GLY A 100 4.93 2.59 16.59
C GLY A 100 5.96 2.27 15.49
N SER A 101 6.60 3.27 14.86
CA SER A 101 7.60 3.05 13.80
C SER A 101 8.75 2.13 14.25
N GLY A 102 9.18 2.24 15.50
CA GLY A 102 10.32 1.51 16.07
C GLY A 102 11.64 1.79 15.35
N LEU A 103 11.76 2.96 14.73
CA LEU A 103 12.97 3.47 14.09
C LEU A 103 13.79 4.29 15.09
N THR A 104 15.07 3.93 15.26
CA THR A 104 16.08 4.76 15.94
C THR A 104 16.84 5.61 14.94
N ASP A 105 17.56 6.65 15.40
CA ASP A 105 18.43 7.46 14.52
C ASP A 105 19.42 6.61 13.74
N LYS A 106 20.05 5.64 14.39
CA LYS A 106 20.98 4.72 13.74
C LYS A 106 20.31 3.97 12.59
N THR A 107 19.13 3.37 12.83
CA THR A 107 18.43 2.62 11.77
C THR A 107 17.88 3.52 10.68
N ALA A 108 17.41 4.73 11.03
CA ALA A 108 16.93 5.71 10.06
C ALA A 108 18.05 6.17 9.12
N ASN A 109 19.25 6.41 9.65
CA ASN A 109 20.42 6.76 8.85
C ASN A 109 20.84 5.60 7.95
N GLN A 110 20.90 4.37 8.46
CA GLN A 110 21.20 3.18 7.65
C GLN A 110 20.21 2.97 6.51
N ILE A 111 18.92 3.21 6.75
CA ILE A 111 17.87 3.12 5.73
C ILE A 111 18.02 4.24 4.70
N THR A 112 18.31 5.46 5.15
CA THR A 112 18.54 6.63 4.28
C THR A 112 19.71 6.38 3.35
N ASP A 113 20.85 5.90 3.87
CA ASP A 113 22.03 5.56 3.07
C ASP A 113 21.71 4.56 1.96
N PHE A 114 20.95 3.50 2.31
CA PHE A 114 20.55 2.49 1.34
C PHE A 114 19.64 3.08 0.26
N LEU A 115 18.62 3.86 0.64
CA LEU A 115 17.67 4.45 -0.31
C LEU A 115 18.34 5.44 -1.27
N ILE A 116 19.33 6.20 -0.79
CA ILE A 116 20.14 7.09 -1.63
C ILE A 116 20.99 6.28 -2.62
N PHE A 117 21.71 5.27 -2.12
CA PHE A 117 22.54 4.40 -2.97
C PHE A 117 21.69 3.72 -4.06
N ASP A 118 20.60 3.08 -3.64
CA ASP A 118 19.68 2.37 -4.52
C ASP A 118 19.05 3.28 -5.58
N ALA A 119 18.63 4.50 -5.20
CA ALA A 119 18.08 5.48 -6.15
C ALA A 119 19.07 5.91 -7.23
N ASN A 120 20.37 5.96 -6.91
CA ASN A 120 21.44 6.31 -7.84
C ASN A 120 21.84 5.12 -8.73
N ASN A 121 21.87 3.91 -8.17
CA ASN A 121 22.38 2.72 -8.84
C ASN A 121 21.32 1.94 -9.65
N ARG A 122 20.04 1.97 -9.28
CA ARG A 122 18.99 1.31 -10.09
C ARG A 122 18.69 2.06 -11.39
N LYS A 123 18.69 3.39 -11.37
CA LYS A 123 18.41 4.21 -12.57
C LYS A 123 19.50 4.10 -13.62
N SER A 124 20.76 3.87 -13.22
CA SER A 124 21.84 3.60 -14.18
C SER A 124 21.70 2.26 -14.88
N ILE A 125 21.00 1.28 -14.29
CA ILE A 125 20.78 -0.05 -14.88
C ILE A 125 19.59 -0.05 -15.84
N SER A 126 18.56 0.77 -15.61
CA SER A 126 17.38 0.85 -16.49
C SER A 126 17.59 1.68 -17.76
N ASN A 127 18.68 2.45 -17.85
CA ASN A 127 18.98 3.38 -18.94
C ASN A 127 20.13 2.88 -19.85
N ASN A 128 20.50 1.60 -19.76
CA ASN A 128 21.52 0.94 -20.58
C ASN A 128 20.95 -0.28 -21.29
#